data_AF-A0A6J3KRG3-F1
#
_entry.id   AF-A0A6J3KRG3-F1
#
_cell.length_a   1.000
_cell.length_b   1.000
_cell.length_c   1.000
_cell.angle_alpha   90.00
_cell.angle_beta   90.00
_cell.angle_gamma   90.00
#
_symmetry.space_group_name_H-M   'P 1'
#
loop_
_entity.id
_entity.type
_entity.pdbx_description
1 polymer ?
#
loop_
_entity_poly.entity_id
_entity_poly.type
_entity_poly.pdbx_seq_one_letter_code
_entity_poly.pdbx_strand_id
1 'polypeptide(L)'
;MRFKFVRTLLVLALLANIIVWHRIWRLFSTQNTLRLLTPTTVVTPDPPQKLHRRLARLVTVVIRQFETFENDVTSTVESVLSLFPTIPILIVSNELPYPPLELDFANESMQNVKLINLQPEFNKSYDERNPLFYIRTKYVLFLPDGSRLSTKRSMEETVSQSTKLGAIGIPVGTVTLNCVNIDLKVKEWSLKFSYTMGTECDGINGKHATMLETKLLRKLTDPFLLPFTDALYIQTTALGVKIHMLSNYHFNEGKSSYKGTQFLWKVQQLHQDRERTMFEKLGIKKVTRASDSIEWYGCSRESSRCFGPVINGIPSYLYQNRFTPPCCISGLRKVAHHVFDKLEEVGIRYWLESGSLLGAMRNGDILPWDHEVQIGVNRDDLERSSWLIQAMDKPVVDNHGFVWKKAIEGEFFKVQYSKVNHLTVNILPFYAKNGSMLRDAWFLNNKDFPEQFLHPMSSIEFAGRQVPCPNNIRDFLELKYFRGVIENPELPGKISFQGFLH
;
A
#
# COMPACT_ATOMS: atom_id res chain seq x y z
N MET A 1 1.20 5.13 -77.42
CA MET A 1 1.40 5.10 -75.95
C MET A 1 0.34 4.30 -75.15
N ARG A 2 -0.75 3.77 -75.74
CA ARG A 2 -1.82 3.08 -74.97
C ARG A 2 -1.58 1.59 -74.67
N PHE A 3 -0.78 0.86 -75.45
CA PHE A 3 -0.59 -0.59 -75.26
C PHE A 3 0.38 -0.97 -74.14
N LYS A 4 1.43 -0.16 -73.90
CA LYS A 4 2.40 -0.44 -72.82
C LYS A 4 1.77 -0.26 -71.43
N PHE A 5 0.92 0.76 -71.27
CA PHE A 5 0.24 1.05 -70.00
C PHE A 5 -0.75 -0.04 -69.60
N VAL A 6 -1.53 -0.56 -70.57
CA VAL A 6 -2.47 -1.67 -70.32
C VAL A 6 -1.74 -2.97 -69.97
N ARG A 7 -0.59 -3.25 -70.61
CA ARG A 7 0.25 -4.40 -70.25
C ARG A 7 0.79 -4.31 -68.83
N THR A 8 1.31 -3.15 -68.41
CA THR A 8 1.78 -2.96 -67.03
C THR A 8 0.65 -3.08 -66.00
N LEU A 9 -0.56 -2.61 -66.34
CA LEU A 9 -1.71 -2.69 -65.45
C LEU A 9 -2.23 -4.13 -65.30
N LEU A 10 -2.20 -4.91 -66.38
CA LEU A 10 -2.50 -6.35 -66.36
C LEU A 10 -1.50 -7.16 -65.53
N VAL A 11 -0.21 -6.85 -65.63
CA VAL A 11 0.83 -7.53 -64.84
C VAL A 11 0.69 -7.19 -63.35
N LEU A 12 0.39 -5.94 -63.02
CA LEU A 12 0.12 -5.54 -61.63
C LEU A 12 -1.14 -6.20 -61.07
N ALA A 13 -2.20 -6.34 -61.87
CA ALA A 13 -3.42 -7.04 -61.47
C ALA A 13 -3.18 -8.55 -61.23
N LEU A 14 -2.35 -9.18 -62.07
CA LEU A 14 -1.93 -10.58 -61.88
C LEU A 14 -1.10 -10.77 -60.60
N LEU A 15 -0.14 -9.88 -60.34
CA LEU A 15 0.65 -9.92 -59.11
C LEU A 15 -0.21 -9.70 -57.86
N ALA A 16 -1.16 -8.76 -57.92
CA ALA A 16 -2.11 -8.54 -56.83
C ALA A 16 -2.97 -9.80 -56.58
N ASN A 17 -3.46 -10.45 -57.64
CA ASN A 17 -4.21 -11.70 -57.52
C ASN A 17 -3.37 -12.84 -56.92
N ILE A 18 -2.09 -12.95 -57.29
CA ILE A 18 -1.17 -13.95 -56.71
C ILE A 18 -0.95 -13.69 -55.22
N ILE A 19 -0.79 -12.43 -54.80
CA ILE A 19 -0.63 -12.07 -53.39
C ILE A 19 -1.90 -12.38 -52.59
N VAL A 20 -3.08 -12.09 -53.15
CA VAL A 20 -4.37 -12.42 -52.54
C VAL A 20 -4.53 -13.94 -52.41
N TRP A 21 -4.22 -14.70 -53.47
CA TRP A 21 -4.26 -16.17 -53.44
C TRP A 21 -3.26 -16.74 -52.43
N HIS A 22 -2.07 -16.16 -52.32
CA HIS A 22 -1.08 -16.58 -51.32
C HIS A 22 -1.55 -16.30 -49.89
N ARG A 23 -2.20 -15.14 -49.64
CA ARG A 23 -2.81 -14.82 -48.34
C ARG A 23 -3.96 -15.76 -48.00
N ILE A 24 -4.83 -16.07 -48.97
CA ILE A 24 -5.94 -17.03 -48.81
C ILE A 24 -5.41 -18.44 -48.56
N TRP A 25 -4.40 -18.90 -49.32
CA TRP A 25 -3.73 -20.18 -49.05
C TRP A 25 -3.12 -20.17 -47.65
N ARG A 26 -2.42 -19.12 -47.24
CA ARG A 26 -1.84 -19.05 -45.88
C ARG A 26 -2.92 -19.16 -44.79
N LEU A 27 -4.08 -18.53 -44.98
CA LEU A 27 -5.24 -18.65 -44.08
C LEU A 27 -5.85 -20.06 -44.06
N PHE A 28 -6.01 -20.69 -45.23
CA PHE A 28 -6.49 -22.07 -45.35
C PHE A 28 -5.48 -23.11 -44.83
N SER A 29 -4.18 -22.86 -44.97
CA SER A 29 -3.11 -23.68 -44.41
C SER A 29 -3.09 -23.60 -42.88
N THR A 30 -3.34 -22.41 -42.30
CA THR A 30 -3.52 -22.26 -40.86
C THR A 30 -4.80 -22.93 -40.34
N GLN A 31 -5.88 -22.98 -41.14
CA GLN A 31 -7.11 -23.70 -40.77
C GLN A 31 -7.00 -25.22 -40.94
N ASN A 32 -6.31 -25.72 -41.98
CA ASN A 32 -6.07 -27.15 -42.15
C ASN A 32 -5.08 -27.72 -41.14
N THR A 33 -4.08 -26.94 -40.70
CA THR A 33 -3.25 -27.31 -39.55
C THR A 33 -4.06 -27.34 -38.25
N LEU A 34 -5.05 -26.45 -38.07
CA LEU A 34 -5.97 -26.51 -36.93
C LEU A 34 -6.96 -27.69 -36.99
N ARG A 35 -7.43 -28.12 -38.17
CA ARG A 35 -8.31 -29.29 -38.34
C ARG A 35 -7.59 -30.64 -38.26
N LEU A 36 -6.31 -30.71 -38.65
CA LEU A 36 -5.46 -31.89 -38.42
C LEU A 36 -4.98 -32.02 -36.97
N LEU A 37 -5.16 -30.98 -36.14
CA LEU A 37 -4.80 -30.95 -34.71
C LEU A 37 -6.00 -31.13 -33.76
N THR A 38 -7.19 -31.44 -34.26
CA THR A 38 -8.29 -31.94 -33.41
C THR A 38 -8.27 -33.47 -33.43
N PRO A 39 -7.60 -34.15 -32.47
CA PRO A 39 -7.92 -35.53 -32.20
C PRO A 39 -9.32 -35.55 -31.59
N THR A 40 -10.26 -36.20 -32.26
CA THR A 40 -11.43 -36.80 -31.62
C THR A 40 -10.95 -37.95 -30.74
N THR A 41 -10.23 -37.63 -29.66
CA THR A 41 -9.90 -38.59 -28.61
C THR A 41 -11.04 -38.60 -27.61
N VAL A 42 -11.88 -39.64 -27.75
CA VAL A 42 -12.55 -40.28 -26.63
C VAL A 42 -11.58 -40.27 -25.43
N VAL A 43 -12.04 -39.70 -24.31
CA VAL A 43 -11.26 -39.55 -23.08
C VAL A 43 -10.94 -40.93 -22.52
N THR A 44 -9.82 -41.49 -22.94
CA THR A 44 -9.09 -42.51 -22.17
C THR A 44 -8.12 -41.78 -21.24
N PRO A 45 -8.04 -42.13 -19.94
CA PRO A 45 -7.11 -41.50 -19.02
C PRO A 45 -5.67 -41.65 -19.53
N ASP A 46 -4.93 -40.54 -19.64
CA ASP A 46 -3.51 -40.56 -19.99
C ASP A 46 -2.72 -41.40 -18.97
N PRO A 47 -1.70 -42.16 -19.40
CA PRO A 47 -0.86 -42.91 -18.48
C PRO A 47 -0.13 -41.96 -17.51
N PRO A 48 -0.08 -42.27 -16.21
CA PRO A 48 0.31 -41.35 -15.13
C PRO A 48 1.71 -40.73 -15.30
N GLN A 49 2.65 -41.44 -15.93
CA GLN A 49 4.02 -40.94 -16.17
C GLN A 49 4.08 -39.72 -17.12
N LYS A 50 3.18 -39.59 -18.11
CA LYS A 50 3.16 -38.43 -19.03
C LYS A 50 2.60 -37.19 -18.35
N LEU A 51 1.60 -37.35 -17.47
CA LEU A 51 1.00 -36.26 -16.70
C LEU A 51 2.01 -35.67 -15.69
N HIS A 52 2.80 -36.51 -15.04
CA HIS A 52 3.84 -36.06 -14.09
C HIS A 52 4.91 -35.18 -14.75
N ARG A 53 5.40 -35.55 -15.95
CA ARG A 53 6.35 -34.69 -16.71
C ARG A 53 5.73 -33.37 -17.14
N ARG A 54 4.40 -33.33 -17.32
CA ARG A 54 3.67 -32.11 -17.67
C ARG A 54 3.60 -31.14 -16.49
N LEU A 55 3.33 -31.63 -15.28
CA LEU A 55 3.26 -30.79 -14.07
C LEU A 55 4.59 -30.13 -13.73
N ALA A 56 5.70 -30.87 -13.84
CA ALA A 56 7.04 -30.32 -13.62
C ALA A 56 7.39 -29.16 -14.58
N ARG A 57 6.71 -29.08 -15.74
CA ARG A 57 6.84 -27.98 -16.71
C ARG A 57 5.83 -26.85 -16.49
N LEU A 58 4.83 -27.05 -15.63
CA LEU A 58 3.73 -26.11 -15.38
C LEU A 58 3.90 -25.31 -14.08
N VAL A 59 4.60 -25.86 -13.08
CA VAL A 59 4.72 -25.26 -11.74
C VAL A 59 6.18 -25.07 -11.36
N THR A 60 6.51 -23.90 -10.81
CA THR A 60 7.75 -23.67 -10.05
C THR A 60 7.41 -23.55 -8.57
N VAL A 61 8.11 -24.31 -7.72
CA VAL A 61 7.95 -24.20 -6.26
C VAL A 61 8.88 -23.12 -5.74
N VAL A 62 8.38 -22.26 -4.85
CA VAL A 62 9.18 -21.21 -4.21
C VAL A 62 9.05 -21.32 -2.70
N ILE A 63 10.20 -21.41 -2.02
CA ILE A 63 10.29 -21.36 -0.56
C ILE A 63 10.87 -19.99 -0.20
N ARG A 64 10.03 -19.14 0.39
CA ARG A 64 10.38 -17.74 0.69
C ARG A 64 10.44 -17.42 2.17
N GLN A 65 9.55 -18.00 2.97
CA GLN A 65 9.41 -17.69 4.40
C GLN A 65 9.94 -18.86 5.23
N PHE A 66 11.17 -18.70 5.71
CA PHE A 66 11.89 -19.60 6.59
C PHE A 66 12.92 -18.80 7.39
N GLU A 67 13.39 -19.35 8.51
CA GLU A 67 14.41 -18.70 9.34
C GLU A 67 15.76 -19.45 9.28
N THR A 68 16.85 -18.71 9.15
CA THR A 68 18.18 -19.31 8.96
C THR A 68 18.67 -20.09 10.17
N PHE A 69 18.27 -19.70 11.38
CA PHE A 69 18.72 -20.32 12.62
C PHE A 69 17.98 -21.61 12.98
N GLU A 70 16.76 -21.80 12.47
CA GLU A 70 15.98 -23.03 12.66
C GLU A 70 14.96 -23.13 11.52
N ASN A 71 15.09 -24.14 10.67
CA ASN A 71 14.19 -24.39 9.55
C ASN A 71 14.12 -25.88 9.19
N ASP A 72 13.20 -26.21 8.30
CA ASP A 72 12.95 -27.54 7.77
C ASP A 72 12.97 -27.53 6.22
N VAL A 73 13.79 -26.63 5.65
CA VAL A 73 13.81 -26.35 4.20
C VAL A 73 14.33 -27.55 3.43
N THR A 74 15.41 -28.18 3.90
CA THR A 74 16.00 -29.37 3.27
C THR A 74 14.96 -30.46 3.09
N SER A 75 14.30 -30.87 4.17
CA SER A 75 13.29 -31.93 4.09
C SER A 75 12.02 -31.50 3.36
N THR A 76 11.69 -30.20 3.35
CA THR A 76 10.64 -29.65 2.48
C THR A 76 10.98 -29.86 1.01
N VAL A 77 12.21 -29.52 0.60
CA VAL A 77 12.73 -29.72 -0.77
C VAL A 77 12.74 -31.20 -1.16
N GLU A 78 13.28 -32.06 -0.30
CA GLU A 78 13.34 -33.51 -0.53
C GLU A 78 11.94 -34.10 -0.71
N SER A 79 10.95 -33.67 0.08
CA SER A 79 9.57 -34.14 -0.06
C SER A 79 8.98 -33.81 -1.44
N VAL A 80 9.30 -32.64 -1.98
CA VAL A 80 8.87 -32.22 -3.31
C VAL A 80 9.57 -33.04 -4.39
N LEU A 81 10.90 -33.19 -4.30
CA LEU A 81 11.70 -33.94 -5.27
C LEU A 81 11.37 -35.43 -5.30
N SER A 82 11.03 -36.03 -4.15
CA SER A 82 10.64 -37.44 -4.06
C SER A 82 9.42 -37.77 -4.94
N LEU A 83 8.50 -36.81 -5.08
CA LEU A 83 7.31 -36.95 -5.92
C LEU A 83 7.53 -36.42 -7.34
N PHE A 84 8.29 -35.33 -7.47
CA PHE A 84 8.53 -34.61 -8.71
C PHE A 84 10.02 -34.28 -8.90
N PRO A 85 10.85 -35.24 -9.35
CA PRO A 85 12.31 -35.06 -9.41
C PRO A 85 12.80 -33.92 -10.31
N THR A 86 11.97 -33.47 -11.26
CA THR A 86 12.35 -32.46 -12.27
C THR A 86 11.67 -31.10 -12.06
N ILE A 87 10.89 -30.93 -11.00
CA ILE A 87 10.17 -29.67 -10.77
C ILE A 87 11.13 -28.55 -10.36
N PRO A 88 11.10 -27.37 -10.98
CA PRO A 88 11.97 -26.27 -10.56
C PRO A 88 11.63 -25.82 -9.13
N ILE A 89 12.64 -25.72 -8.26
CA ILE A 89 12.49 -25.24 -6.88
C ILE A 89 13.42 -24.05 -6.67
N LEU A 90 12.87 -22.93 -6.20
CA LEU A 90 13.64 -21.75 -5.82
C LEU A 90 13.55 -21.54 -4.32
N ILE A 91 14.69 -21.46 -3.64
CA ILE A 91 14.81 -21.06 -2.24
C ILE A 91 15.27 -19.60 -2.27
N VAL A 92 14.44 -18.69 -1.75
CA VAL A 92 14.69 -17.25 -1.88
C VAL A 92 14.98 -16.66 -0.51
N SER A 93 16.18 -16.13 -0.32
CA SER A 93 16.64 -15.52 0.93
C SER A 93 17.15 -14.10 0.72
N ASN A 94 17.02 -13.25 1.75
CA ASN A 94 17.56 -11.88 1.68
C ASN A 94 19.09 -11.88 1.71
N GLU A 95 19.65 -12.83 2.45
CA GLU A 95 21.08 -13.02 2.68
C GLU A 95 21.38 -14.52 2.53
N LEU A 96 22.67 -14.87 2.41
CA LEU A 96 23.08 -16.28 2.36
C LEU A 96 22.74 -16.98 3.70
N PRO A 97 21.97 -18.08 3.70
CA PRO A 97 21.62 -18.78 4.93
C PRO A 97 22.86 -19.28 5.67
N TYR A 98 22.92 -18.98 6.97
CA TYR A 98 23.91 -19.55 7.89
C TYR A 98 23.22 -20.09 9.17
N PRO A 99 23.46 -21.35 9.56
CA PRO A 99 24.31 -22.34 8.88
C PRO A 99 23.84 -22.66 7.46
N PRO A 100 24.74 -23.11 6.55
CA PRO A 100 24.36 -23.49 5.20
C PRO A 100 23.26 -24.54 5.22
N LEU A 101 22.31 -24.43 4.30
CA LEU A 101 21.29 -25.47 4.12
C LEU A 101 21.97 -26.78 3.72
N GLU A 102 21.56 -27.88 4.34
CA GLU A 102 22.06 -29.24 4.05
C GLU A 102 21.51 -29.74 2.70
N LEU A 103 21.88 -29.06 1.61
CA LEU A 103 21.47 -29.38 0.25
C LEU A 103 22.73 -29.59 -0.60
N ASP A 104 22.83 -30.77 -1.20
CA ASP A 104 23.94 -31.08 -2.10
C ASP A 104 23.59 -30.64 -3.52
N PHE A 105 23.92 -29.39 -3.84
CA PHE A 105 23.71 -28.84 -5.18
C PHE A 105 24.61 -29.49 -6.26
N ALA A 106 25.62 -30.27 -5.89
CA ALA A 106 26.44 -31.01 -6.84
C ALA A 106 25.79 -32.35 -7.26
N ASN A 107 24.81 -32.83 -6.49
CA ASN A 107 24.07 -34.03 -6.79
C ASN A 107 23.16 -33.84 -8.01
N GLU A 108 23.19 -34.78 -8.95
CA GLU A 108 22.36 -34.74 -10.17
C GLU A 108 20.85 -34.65 -9.86
N SER A 109 20.41 -35.17 -8.72
CA SER A 109 19.01 -35.14 -8.29
C SER A 109 18.50 -33.74 -7.88
N MET A 110 19.40 -32.77 -7.66
CA MET A 110 19.07 -31.41 -7.20
C MET A 110 19.40 -30.31 -8.23
N GLN A 111 19.71 -30.66 -9.48
CA GLN A 111 20.07 -29.68 -10.54
C GLN A 111 19.01 -28.60 -10.80
N ASN A 112 17.75 -28.90 -10.50
CA ASN A 112 16.57 -28.03 -10.62
C ASN A 112 16.26 -27.22 -9.36
N VAL A 113 17.05 -27.35 -8.29
CA VAL A 113 16.96 -26.57 -7.06
C VAL A 113 17.95 -25.40 -7.13
N LYS A 114 17.49 -24.18 -6.86
CA LYS A 114 18.34 -22.99 -6.84
C LYS A 114 18.13 -22.16 -5.57
N LEU A 115 19.22 -21.83 -4.91
CA LEU A 115 19.25 -20.82 -3.85
C LEU A 115 19.51 -19.44 -4.47
N ILE A 116 18.55 -18.54 -4.32
CA ILE A 116 18.62 -17.16 -4.83
C ILE A 116 18.81 -16.20 -3.65
N ASN A 117 19.97 -15.57 -3.61
CA ASN A 117 20.30 -14.51 -2.67
C ASN A 117 19.89 -13.15 -3.26
N LEU A 118 19.04 -12.40 -2.57
CA LEU A 118 18.55 -11.10 -3.03
C LEU A 118 19.56 -9.96 -2.79
N GLN A 119 20.51 -10.14 -1.87
CA GLN A 119 21.51 -9.13 -1.51
C GLN A 119 22.34 -8.68 -2.74
N PRO A 120 22.57 -7.38 -2.93
CA PRO A 120 23.50 -6.89 -3.96
C PRO A 120 24.92 -7.46 -3.78
N GLU A 121 25.50 -7.97 -4.86
CA GLU A 121 26.86 -8.52 -4.91
C GLU A 121 27.58 -7.95 -6.14
N PHE A 122 28.87 -7.63 -6.03
CA PHE A 122 29.64 -7.00 -7.11
C PHE A 122 29.85 -7.90 -8.34
N ASN A 123 29.76 -9.21 -8.17
CA ASN A 123 30.03 -10.23 -9.18
C ASN A 123 28.76 -10.85 -9.77
N LYS A 124 27.56 -10.36 -9.43
CA LYS A 124 26.28 -10.88 -9.94
C LYS A 124 25.46 -9.79 -10.60
N SER A 125 24.87 -10.12 -11.74
CA SER A 125 23.94 -9.25 -12.43
C SER A 125 22.62 -9.06 -11.64
N TYR A 126 21.81 -8.08 -12.05
CA TYR A 126 20.47 -7.90 -11.50
C TYR A 126 19.58 -9.13 -11.74
N ASP A 127 19.64 -9.71 -12.95
CA ASP A 127 18.82 -10.87 -13.33
C ASP A 127 19.14 -12.11 -12.50
N GLU A 128 20.42 -12.35 -12.19
CA GLU A 128 20.85 -13.48 -11.37
C GLU A 128 20.35 -13.40 -9.91
N ARG A 129 20.05 -12.19 -9.43
CA ARG A 129 19.47 -11.97 -8.09
C ARG A 129 17.95 -11.91 -8.11
N ASN A 130 17.31 -11.85 -9.27
CA ASN A 130 15.88 -11.70 -9.40
C ASN A 130 15.19 -13.07 -9.52
N PRO A 131 14.39 -13.52 -8.53
CA PRO A 131 13.75 -14.82 -8.63
C PRO A 131 12.80 -14.95 -9.84
N LEU A 132 12.19 -13.86 -10.33
CA LEU A 132 11.34 -13.86 -11.52
C LEU A 132 12.10 -14.23 -12.80
N PHE A 133 13.43 -14.08 -12.84
CA PHE A 133 14.26 -14.50 -13.98
C PHE A 133 14.24 -16.03 -14.16
N TYR A 134 14.19 -16.77 -13.05
CA TYR A 134 14.22 -18.23 -13.05
C TYR A 134 12.84 -18.87 -13.20
N ILE A 135 11.75 -18.13 -12.95
CA ILE A 135 10.37 -18.63 -13.07
C ILE A 135 9.89 -18.55 -14.52
N ARG A 136 9.92 -19.71 -15.21
CA ARG A 136 9.48 -19.87 -16.61
C ARG A 136 8.16 -20.63 -16.77
N THR A 137 7.65 -21.18 -15.68
CA THR A 137 6.45 -22.00 -15.63
C THR A 137 5.19 -21.13 -15.58
N LYS A 138 4.02 -21.73 -15.85
CA LYS A 138 2.74 -21.01 -15.87
C LYS A 138 2.29 -20.60 -14.46
N TYR A 139 2.51 -21.47 -13.49
CA TYR A 139 2.10 -21.31 -12.10
C TYR A 139 3.29 -21.30 -11.16
N VAL A 140 3.15 -20.57 -10.06
CA VAL A 140 4.09 -20.57 -8.96
C VAL A 140 3.37 -21.08 -7.72
N LEU A 141 3.95 -22.09 -7.08
CA LEU A 141 3.50 -22.58 -5.78
C LEU A 141 4.45 -22.08 -4.70
N PHE A 142 4.00 -21.13 -3.89
CA PHE A 142 4.68 -20.73 -2.68
C PHE A 142 4.41 -21.72 -1.58
N LEU A 143 5.47 -22.34 -1.07
CA LEU A 143 5.40 -23.37 -0.06
C LEU A 143 6.08 -22.85 1.22
N PRO A 144 5.37 -22.77 2.35
CA PRO A 144 6.00 -22.35 3.60
C PRO A 144 6.93 -23.45 4.11
N ASP A 145 7.93 -23.05 4.88
CA ASP A 145 8.83 -23.99 5.55
C ASP A 145 8.08 -25.02 6.40
N GLY A 146 8.61 -26.25 6.43
CA GLY A 146 8.00 -27.37 7.13
C GLY A 146 6.70 -27.87 6.48
N SER A 147 6.55 -27.71 5.17
CA SER A 147 5.46 -28.34 4.40
C SER A 147 5.94 -29.66 3.79
N ARG A 148 5.02 -30.60 3.58
CA ARG A 148 5.29 -31.88 2.93
C ARG A 148 4.21 -32.19 1.90
N LEU A 149 4.64 -32.45 0.67
CA LEU A 149 3.74 -32.99 -0.35
C LEU A 149 3.56 -34.49 -0.10
N SER A 150 2.33 -34.93 0.10
CA SER A 150 2.00 -36.33 0.42
C SER A 150 1.71 -37.17 -0.82
N THR A 151 1.01 -36.60 -1.81
CA THR A 151 0.64 -37.32 -3.03
C THR A 151 0.80 -36.44 -4.27
N LYS A 152 1.04 -37.09 -5.42
CA LYS A 152 1.09 -36.39 -6.71
C LYS A 152 -0.26 -35.79 -7.10
N ARG A 153 -1.34 -36.48 -6.72
CA ARG A 153 -2.73 -36.06 -6.94
C ARG A 153 -3.01 -34.70 -6.30
N SER A 154 -2.47 -34.43 -5.11
CA SER A 154 -2.63 -33.13 -4.45
C SER A 154 -2.12 -31.97 -5.33
N MET A 155 -0.98 -32.13 -6.01
CA MET A 155 -0.46 -31.10 -6.94
C MET A 155 -1.33 -30.97 -8.20
N GLU A 156 -1.79 -32.09 -8.76
CA GLU A 156 -2.68 -32.11 -9.93
C GLU A 156 -4.00 -31.38 -9.66
N GLU A 157 -4.62 -31.67 -8.52
CA GLU A 157 -5.85 -31.03 -8.09
C GLU A 157 -5.61 -29.55 -7.81
N THR A 158 -4.50 -29.20 -7.16
CA THR A 158 -4.10 -27.80 -6.92
C THR A 158 -4.01 -27.04 -8.25
N VAL A 159 -3.34 -27.58 -9.27
CA VAL A 159 -3.24 -26.95 -10.60
C VAL A 159 -4.59 -26.85 -11.30
N SER A 160 -5.41 -27.89 -11.18
CA SER A 160 -6.77 -27.93 -11.73
C SER A 160 -7.66 -26.84 -11.12
N GLN A 161 -7.62 -26.68 -9.79
CA GLN A 161 -8.37 -25.65 -9.08
C GLN A 161 -7.85 -24.24 -9.39
N SER A 162 -6.53 -24.03 -9.42
CA SER A 162 -5.97 -22.73 -9.81
C SER A 162 -6.32 -22.33 -11.25
N THR A 163 -6.49 -23.30 -12.16
CA THR A 163 -6.97 -23.03 -13.52
C THR A 163 -8.40 -22.49 -13.53
N LYS A 164 -9.25 -22.89 -12.58
CA LYS A 164 -10.66 -22.50 -12.48
C LYS A 164 -10.85 -21.22 -11.65
N LEU A 165 -10.14 -21.11 -10.53
CA LEU A 165 -10.36 -20.12 -9.49
C LEU A 165 -9.28 -19.02 -9.47
N GLY A 166 -8.21 -19.18 -10.24
CA GLY A 166 -7.07 -18.26 -10.23
C GLY A 166 -6.13 -18.51 -9.05
N ALA A 167 -6.00 -17.53 -8.16
CA ALA A 167 -5.14 -17.64 -6.99
C ALA A 167 -5.83 -18.45 -5.88
N ILE A 168 -5.11 -19.42 -5.31
CA ILE A 168 -5.64 -20.35 -4.32
C ILE A 168 -4.70 -20.52 -3.13
N GLY A 169 -5.26 -20.78 -1.95
CA GLY A 169 -4.55 -21.16 -0.73
C GLY A 169 -4.89 -22.58 -0.30
N ILE A 170 -3.88 -23.34 0.12
CA ILE A 170 -3.99 -24.76 0.51
C ILE A 170 -3.45 -24.92 1.94
N PRO A 171 -4.24 -25.42 2.89
CA PRO A 171 -3.79 -25.62 4.27
C PRO A 171 -2.60 -26.56 4.35
N VAL A 172 -1.71 -26.28 5.30
CA VAL A 172 -0.58 -27.16 5.66
C VAL A 172 -0.79 -27.63 7.09
N GLY A 173 -0.83 -28.96 7.27
CA GLY A 173 -1.10 -29.58 8.56
C GLY A 173 -2.59 -29.56 8.93
N THR A 174 -2.86 -29.52 10.24
CA THR A 174 -4.22 -29.54 10.81
C THR A 174 -4.73 -28.13 11.13
N VAL A 175 -4.09 -27.09 10.60
CA VAL A 175 -4.42 -25.69 10.89
C VAL A 175 -5.73 -25.28 10.22
N THR A 176 -6.62 -24.68 11.00
CA THR A 176 -7.81 -24.00 10.49
C THR A 176 -7.42 -22.69 9.84
N LEU A 177 -7.75 -22.54 8.56
CA LEU A 177 -7.53 -21.31 7.82
C LEU A 177 -8.71 -20.35 8.01
N ASN A 178 -8.40 -19.07 8.22
CA ASN A 178 -9.40 -18.02 8.34
C ASN A 178 -9.32 -17.10 7.12
N CYS A 179 -10.48 -16.82 6.54
CA CYS A 179 -10.59 -15.91 5.42
C CYS A 179 -10.51 -14.45 5.92
N VAL A 180 -9.63 -13.66 5.31
CA VAL A 180 -9.35 -12.27 5.70
C VAL A 180 -9.78 -11.34 4.58
N ASN A 181 -10.61 -10.36 4.93
CA ASN A 181 -10.93 -9.20 4.10
C ASN A 181 -9.94 -8.07 4.40
N ILE A 182 -9.41 -7.46 3.34
CA ILE A 182 -8.37 -6.42 3.41
C ILE A 182 -8.94 -5.15 2.78
N ASP A 183 -9.34 -4.19 3.61
CA ASP A 183 -9.75 -2.85 3.16
C ASP A 183 -8.50 -1.96 3.03
N LEU A 184 -7.98 -1.86 1.80
CA LEU A 184 -6.80 -1.08 1.46
C LEU A 184 -7.20 0.30 0.90
N LYS A 185 -6.93 1.35 1.67
CA LYS A 185 -7.17 2.75 1.28
C LYS A 185 -5.85 3.44 0.95
N VAL A 186 -5.38 3.27 -0.28
CA VAL A 186 -4.07 3.78 -0.75
C VAL A 186 -3.95 5.31 -0.55
N LYS A 187 -5.00 6.08 -0.91
CA LYS A 187 -5.01 7.54 -0.73
C LYS A 187 -4.91 7.96 0.74
N GLU A 188 -5.41 7.14 1.65
CA GLU A 188 -5.45 7.40 3.09
C GLU A 188 -4.33 6.69 3.87
N TRP A 189 -3.38 6.04 3.19
CA TRP A 189 -2.26 5.32 3.80
C TRP A 189 -2.71 4.27 4.82
N SER A 190 -3.92 3.75 4.66
CA SER A 190 -4.61 3.00 5.69
C SER A 190 -4.98 1.61 5.19
N LEU A 191 -4.88 0.65 6.10
CA LEU A 191 -5.19 -0.75 5.89
C LEU A 191 -6.06 -1.24 7.04
N LYS A 192 -7.15 -1.96 6.74
CA LYS A 192 -7.95 -2.64 7.75
C LYS A 192 -8.09 -4.12 7.42
N PHE A 193 -7.74 -4.97 8.37
CA PHE A 193 -7.98 -6.40 8.33
C PHE A 193 -9.27 -6.74 9.07
N SER A 194 -10.04 -7.67 8.53
CA SER A 194 -11.25 -8.19 9.17
C SER A 194 -11.43 -9.66 8.79
N TYR A 195 -11.93 -10.49 9.72
CA TYR A 195 -12.29 -11.85 9.37
C TYR A 195 -13.64 -11.88 8.66
N THR A 196 -13.74 -12.71 7.64
CA THR A 196 -14.99 -12.93 6.90
C THR A 196 -15.30 -14.42 6.82
N MET A 197 -16.58 -14.73 6.64
CA MET A 197 -17.03 -16.09 6.36
C MET A 197 -16.88 -16.37 4.86
N GLY A 198 -16.60 -17.63 4.51
CA GLY A 198 -16.50 -18.09 3.13
C GLY A 198 -15.10 -18.55 2.74
N THR A 199 -14.95 -18.85 1.45
CA THR A 199 -13.71 -19.40 0.87
C THR A 199 -13.02 -18.43 -0.09
N GLU A 200 -13.64 -17.30 -0.41
CA GLU A 200 -13.07 -16.26 -1.29
C GLU A 200 -12.67 -15.05 -0.44
N CYS A 201 -11.38 -14.73 -0.41
CA CYS A 201 -10.78 -13.76 0.51
C CYS A 201 -9.90 -12.76 -0.23
N ASP A 202 -9.51 -11.69 0.46
CA ASP A 202 -8.35 -10.88 0.03
C ASP A 202 -7.03 -11.48 0.52
N GLY A 203 -7.05 -12.16 1.65
CA GLY A 203 -5.92 -12.91 2.19
C GLY A 203 -6.38 -14.06 3.09
N ILE A 204 -5.42 -14.90 3.48
CA ILE A 204 -5.66 -16.07 4.32
C ILE A 204 -4.78 -15.97 5.56
N ASN A 205 -5.37 -16.16 6.73
CA ASN A 205 -4.64 -16.32 7.99
C ASN A 205 -4.54 -17.80 8.37
N GLY A 206 -3.37 -18.24 8.81
CA GLY A 206 -3.02 -19.64 9.10
C GLY A 206 -1.90 -20.16 8.18
N LYS A 207 -1.27 -21.30 8.52
CA LYS A 207 -0.18 -21.87 7.72
C LYS A 207 -0.73 -22.53 6.46
N HIS A 208 -0.38 -22.00 5.28
CA HIS A 208 -0.88 -22.49 4.00
C HIS A 208 0.15 -22.30 2.88
N ALA A 209 0.05 -23.14 1.85
CA ALA A 209 0.71 -22.90 0.56
C ALA A 209 -0.17 -22.01 -0.32
N THR A 210 0.42 -21.19 -1.17
CA THR A 210 -0.32 -20.32 -2.09
C THR A 210 0.09 -20.60 -3.53
N MET A 211 -0.87 -20.86 -4.41
CA MET A 211 -0.62 -20.98 -5.85
C MET A 211 -1.29 -19.87 -6.64
N LEU A 212 -0.55 -19.31 -7.60
CA LEU A 212 -1.03 -18.27 -8.49
C LEU A 212 -0.31 -18.31 -9.84
N GLU A 213 -0.88 -17.65 -10.86
CA GLU A 213 -0.24 -17.55 -12.17
C GLU A 213 1.00 -16.65 -12.13
N THR A 214 2.08 -17.07 -12.79
CA THR A 214 3.31 -16.28 -12.94
C THR A 214 3.04 -14.89 -13.53
N LYS A 215 2.02 -14.76 -14.39
CA LYS A 215 1.60 -13.46 -14.94
C LYS A 215 1.09 -12.50 -13.88
N LEU A 216 0.38 -13.00 -12.86
CA LEU A 216 -0.05 -12.17 -11.72
C LEU A 216 1.17 -11.78 -10.88
N LEU A 217 2.06 -12.74 -10.58
CA LEU A 217 3.26 -12.48 -9.79
C LEU A 217 4.12 -11.35 -10.38
N ARG A 218 4.25 -11.31 -11.72
CA ARG A 218 4.99 -10.27 -12.45
C ARG A 218 4.33 -8.89 -12.44
N LYS A 219 3.06 -8.78 -12.04
CA LYS A 219 2.36 -7.49 -11.88
C LYS A 219 2.53 -6.89 -10.49
N LEU A 220 2.99 -7.66 -9.51
CA LEU A 220 3.23 -7.16 -8.15
C LEU A 220 4.47 -6.27 -8.11
N THR A 221 4.48 -5.28 -7.23
CA THR A 221 5.60 -4.33 -7.13
C THR A 221 6.82 -4.93 -6.43
N ASP A 222 6.63 -5.81 -5.45
CA ASP A 222 7.68 -6.55 -4.74
C ASP A 222 7.14 -7.95 -4.38
N PRO A 223 7.16 -8.93 -5.30
CA PRO A 223 6.52 -10.24 -5.13
C PRO A 223 7.16 -11.13 -4.07
N PHE A 224 8.31 -10.76 -3.50
CA PHE A 224 9.04 -11.55 -2.51
C PHE A 224 9.31 -10.77 -1.22
N LEU A 225 8.58 -9.68 -0.99
CA LEU A 225 8.63 -8.90 0.25
C LEU A 225 8.25 -9.76 1.47
N LEU A 226 8.81 -9.47 2.65
CA LEU A 226 8.51 -10.17 3.91
C LEU A 226 7.79 -9.24 4.89
N PRO A 227 6.89 -9.75 5.77
CA PRO A 227 6.40 -11.13 5.86
C PRO A 227 5.63 -11.53 4.61
N PHE A 228 5.93 -12.72 4.07
CA PHE A 228 5.60 -13.04 2.68
C PHE A 228 4.10 -13.09 2.41
N THR A 229 3.34 -13.78 3.26
CA THR A 229 1.89 -13.95 3.09
C THR A 229 1.18 -12.60 3.08
N ASP A 230 1.46 -11.75 4.06
CA ASP A 230 0.80 -10.47 4.24
C ASP A 230 1.17 -9.52 3.09
N ALA A 231 2.47 -9.46 2.75
CA ALA A 231 2.95 -8.64 1.66
C ALA A 231 2.35 -9.05 0.31
N LEU A 232 2.23 -10.36 0.06
CA LEU A 232 1.62 -10.90 -1.14
C LEU A 232 0.15 -10.47 -1.22
N TYR A 233 -0.61 -10.69 -0.14
CA TYR A 233 -2.05 -10.45 -0.13
C TYR A 233 -2.44 -8.98 -0.18
N ILE A 234 -1.68 -8.10 0.48
CA ILE A 234 -1.90 -6.65 0.34
C ILE A 234 -1.70 -6.22 -1.12
N GLN A 235 -0.67 -6.72 -1.80
CA GLN A 235 -0.41 -6.38 -3.20
C GLN A 235 -1.44 -6.99 -4.16
N THR A 236 -1.92 -8.21 -3.93
CA THR A 236 -2.98 -8.80 -4.76
C THR A 236 -4.32 -8.10 -4.56
N THR A 237 -4.61 -7.65 -3.32
CA THR A 237 -5.79 -6.82 -3.01
C THR A 237 -5.77 -5.52 -3.81
N ALA A 238 -4.60 -4.86 -3.90
CA ALA A 238 -4.44 -3.65 -4.70
C ALA A 238 -4.70 -3.87 -6.20
N LEU A 239 -4.54 -5.10 -6.70
CA LEU A 239 -4.86 -5.50 -8.07
C LEU A 239 -6.30 -6.06 -8.23
N GLY A 240 -7.10 -6.08 -7.15
CA GLY A 240 -8.46 -6.61 -7.16
C GLY A 240 -8.53 -8.14 -7.30
N VAL A 241 -7.45 -8.86 -6.97
CA VAL A 241 -7.41 -10.33 -7.05
C VAL A 241 -7.84 -10.94 -5.72
N LYS A 242 -8.82 -11.85 -5.79
CA LYS A 242 -9.26 -12.68 -4.67
C LYS A 242 -8.51 -14.00 -4.60
N ILE A 243 -8.31 -14.50 -3.39
CA ILE A 243 -7.66 -15.76 -3.06
C ILE A 243 -8.72 -16.76 -2.63
N HIS A 244 -8.75 -17.94 -3.27
CA HIS A 244 -9.69 -19.00 -2.93
C HIS A 244 -9.05 -20.03 -2.01
N MET A 245 -9.58 -20.17 -0.82
CA MET A 245 -9.17 -21.13 0.18
C MET A 245 -9.74 -22.52 -0.14
N LEU A 246 -8.87 -23.51 -0.29
CA LEU A 246 -9.27 -24.90 -0.51
C LEU A 246 -9.37 -25.63 0.84
N SER A 247 -10.55 -26.14 1.17
CA SER A 247 -10.79 -26.89 2.41
C SER A 247 -10.66 -28.40 2.27
N ASN A 248 -10.87 -28.95 1.06
CA ASN A 248 -10.90 -30.40 0.83
C ASN A 248 -9.51 -31.02 0.62
N TYR A 249 -8.47 -30.20 0.56
CA TYR A 249 -7.11 -30.63 0.25
C TYR A 249 -6.15 -29.98 1.23
N HIS A 250 -5.21 -30.76 1.76
CA HIS A 250 -4.18 -30.27 2.65
C HIS A 250 -2.83 -30.84 2.24
N PHE A 251 -1.77 -30.11 2.56
CA PHE A 251 -0.42 -30.64 2.59
C PHE A 251 -0.09 -31.09 4.00
N ASN A 252 0.82 -32.04 4.11
CA ASN A 252 1.24 -32.53 5.40
C ASN A 252 2.19 -31.52 6.05
N GLU A 253 2.19 -31.48 7.38
CA GLU A 253 3.14 -30.69 8.15
C GLU A 253 4.37 -31.53 8.49
N GLY A 254 5.54 -30.94 8.31
CA GLY A 254 6.83 -31.50 8.68
C GLY A 254 7.18 -31.23 10.13
N LYS A 255 8.47 -31.01 10.40
CA LYS A 255 8.92 -30.71 11.76
C LYS A 255 8.41 -29.33 12.16
N SER A 256 7.77 -29.23 13.34
CA SER A 256 7.49 -27.94 13.95
C SER A 256 8.82 -27.28 14.35
N SER A 257 9.17 -26.21 13.66
CA SER A 257 10.26 -25.31 14.03
C SER A 257 9.88 -24.49 15.28
N TYR A 258 10.87 -24.08 16.08
CA TYR A 258 10.78 -23.13 17.22
C TYR A 258 10.26 -23.69 18.55
N LYS A 259 10.82 -24.81 19.01
CA LYS A 259 10.42 -25.42 20.30
C LYS A 259 10.94 -24.69 21.54
N GLY A 260 11.93 -23.81 21.41
CA GLY A 260 12.55 -23.09 22.53
C GLY A 260 12.07 -21.64 22.67
N THR A 261 11.87 -21.18 23.90
CA THR A 261 11.42 -19.81 24.22
C THR A 261 12.28 -18.71 23.60
N GLN A 262 13.61 -18.91 23.55
CA GLN A 262 14.54 -17.96 22.92
C GLN A 262 14.32 -17.83 21.41
N PHE A 263 14.07 -18.95 20.72
CA PHE A 263 13.80 -18.95 19.28
C PHE A 263 12.47 -18.27 18.97
N LEU A 264 11.44 -18.51 19.79
CA LEU A 264 10.14 -17.84 19.66
C LEU A 264 10.27 -16.31 19.76
N TRP A 265 11.02 -15.81 20.74
CA TRP A 265 11.26 -14.37 20.88
C TRP A 265 11.97 -13.78 19.65
N LYS A 266 13.00 -14.49 19.14
CA LYS A 266 13.73 -14.07 17.94
C LYS A 266 12.85 -14.04 16.69
N VAL A 267 12.00 -15.04 16.49
CA VAL A 267 11.00 -15.05 15.40
C VAL A 267 10.06 -13.86 15.52
N GLN A 268 9.55 -13.59 16.72
CA GLN A 268 8.62 -12.48 16.95
C GLN A 268 9.27 -11.13 16.65
N GLN A 269 10.51 -10.91 17.09
CA GLN A 269 11.26 -9.68 16.80
C GLN A 269 11.49 -9.53 15.29
N LEU A 270 11.96 -10.58 14.62
CA LEU A 270 12.17 -10.56 13.16
C LEU A 270 10.86 -10.29 12.40
N HIS A 271 9.75 -10.85 12.86
CA HIS A 271 8.44 -10.59 12.28
C HIS A 271 8.07 -9.10 12.40
N GLN A 272 8.22 -8.51 13.60
CA GLN A 272 7.93 -7.09 13.83
C GLN A 272 8.81 -6.17 12.96
N ASP A 273 10.10 -6.47 12.82
CA ASP A 273 11.02 -5.69 12.00
C ASP A 273 10.66 -5.77 10.52
N ARG A 274 10.38 -6.99 10.02
CA ARG A 274 9.95 -7.21 8.63
C ARG A 274 8.62 -6.54 8.35
N GLU A 275 7.67 -6.64 9.26
CA GLU A 275 6.35 -6.02 9.13
C GLU A 275 6.46 -4.50 9.04
N ARG A 276 7.30 -3.89 9.90
CA ARG A 276 7.60 -2.45 9.81
C ARG A 276 8.17 -2.08 8.45
N THR A 277 9.17 -2.82 7.97
CA THR A 277 9.77 -2.59 6.64
C THR A 277 8.75 -2.78 5.51
N MET A 278 7.87 -3.78 5.61
CA MET A 278 6.81 -4.04 4.64
C MET A 278 5.85 -2.85 4.53
N PHE A 279 5.29 -2.39 5.65
CA PHE A 279 4.35 -1.27 5.64
C PHE A 279 5.02 0.04 5.22
N GLU A 280 6.28 0.26 5.59
CA GLU A 280 7.06 1.40 5.10
C GLU A 280 7.19 1.38 3.57
N LYS A 281 7.63 0.25 3.01
CA LYS A 281 7.78 0.07 1.55
C LYS A 281 6.46 0.21 0.78
N LEU A 282 5.37 -0.33 1.34
CA LEU A 282 4.03 -0.25 0.73
C LEU A 282 3.33 1.11 0.98
N GLY A 283 3.93 2.00 1.77
CA GLY A 283 3.37 3.30 2.09
C GLY A 283 2.08 3.21 2.91
N ILE A 284 2.03 2.28 3.87
CA ILE A 284 0.95 2.12 4.85
C ILE A 284 1.42 2.73 6.17
N LYS A 285 0.59 3.60 6.76
CA LYS A 285 0.92 4.36 7.98
C LYS A 285 -0.04 4.09 9.13
N LYS A 286 -1.22 3.54 8.84
CA LYS A 286 -2.21 3.12 9.84
C LYS A 286 -2.73 1.73 9.48
N VAL A 287 -2.64 0.80 10.41
CA VAL A 287 -3.17 -0.55 10.28
C VAL A 287 -4.22 -0.76 11.36
N THR A 288 -5.42 -1.17 10.97
CA THR A 288 -6.46 -1.62 11.90
C THR A 288 -6.53 -3.14 11.82
N ARG A 289 -6.18 -3.83 12.90
CA ARG A 289 -6.21 -5.30 12.94
C ARG A 289 -7.65 -5.81 13.01
N ALA A 290 -7.82 -7.12 12.83
CA ALA A 290 -9.12 -7.78 12.98
C ALA A 290 -9.67 -7.70 14.43
N SER A 291 -8.82 -7.41 15.41
CA SER A 291 -9.17 -7.11 16.81
C SER A 291 -9.57 -5.64 17.03
N ASP A 292 -9.71 -4.84 15.97
CA ASP A 292 -9.92 -3.39 15.99
C ASP A 292 -8.79 -2.58 16.68
N SER A 293 -7.66 -3.22 17.01
CA SER A 293 -6.47 -2.51 17.47
C SER A 293 -5.84 -1.70 16.34
N ILE A 294 -5.44 -0.47 16.65
CA ILE A 294 -4.82 0.45 15.69
C ILE A 294 -3.31 0.48 15.94
N GLU A 295 -2.55 0.24 14.88
CA GLU A 295 -1.10 0.29 14.88
C GLU A 295 -0.60 1.35 13.89
N TRP A 296 0.46 2.06 14.30
CA TRP A 296 0.99 3.22 13.59
C TRP A 296 2.38 2.93 13.03
N TYR A 297 2.52 3.17 11.72
CA TYR A 297 3.77 3.04 10.96
C TYR A 297 4.14 4.38 10.29
N GLY A 298 3.62 5.48 10.85
CA GLY A 298 3.88 6.85 10.42
C GLY A 298 4.74 7.64 11.40
N CYS A 299 4.62 8.97 11.38
CA CYS A 299 5.32 9.84 12.32
C CYS A 299 4.72 9.76 13.73
N SER A 300 5.57 10.03 14.74
CA SER A 300 5.18 10.24 16.13
C SER A 300 5.64 11.62 16.61
N ARG A 301 5.47 11.93 17.89
CA ARG A 301 5.98 13.18 18.49
C ARG A 301 7.51 13.25 18.43
N GLU A 302 8.17 12.11 18.48
CA GLU A 302 9.62 11.93 18.54
C GLU A 302 10.28 11.87 17.16
N SER A 303 9.49 11.73 16.09
CA SER A 303 10.00 11.68 14.71
C SER A 303 9.59 12.91 13.92
N SER A 304 10.31 13.19 12.82
CA SER A 304 9.87 14.19 11.84
C SER A 304 8.49 13.83 11.28
N ARG A 305 7.71 14.86 10.88
CA ARG A 305 6.43 14.65 10.20
C ARG A 305 6.64 13.96 8.84
N CYS A 306 5.61 13.32 8.30
CA CYS A 306 5.75 12.46 7.12
C CYS A 306 6.02 13.17 5.78
N PHE A 307 5.93 14.49 5.74
CA PHE A 307 6.17 15.28 4.53
C PHE A 307 7.13 16.45 4.85
N GLY A 308 7.95 16.80 3.86
CA GLY A 308 8.95 17.86 3.98
C GLY A 308 8.35 19.27 4.07
N PRO A 309 9.13 20.31 3.75
CA PRO A 309 8.63 21.66 3.59
C PRO A 309 7.48 21.71 2.56
N VAL A 310 6.47 22.53 2.84
CA VAL A 310 5.35 22.76 1.92
C VAL A 310 5.75 23.90 0.98
N ILE A 311 5.66 23.66 -0.33
CA ILE A 311 6.08 24.64 -1.36
C ILE A 311 4.81 25.18 -2.02
N ASN A 312 4.68 26.51 -2.10
CA ASN A 312 3.51 27.19 -2.69
C ASN A 312 2.15 26.71 -2.14
N GLY A 313 2.10 26.34 -0.85
CA GLY A 313 0.89 25.84 -0.19
C GLY A 313 0.51 24.39 -0.55
N ILE A 314 1.33 23.67 -1.33
CA ILE A 314 1.04 22.31 -1.78
C ILE A 314 2.01 21.31 -1.11
N PRO A 315 1.53 20.43 -0.23
CA PRO A 315 2.34 19.39 0.39
C PRO A 315 2.65 18.23 -0.57
N SER A 316 3.77 17.53 -0.32
CA SER A 316 4.31 16.49 -1.23
C SER A 316 3.36 15.32 -1.51
N TYR A 317 2.49 14.97 -0.55
CA TYR A 317 1.55 13.85 -0.71
C TYR A 317 0.46 14.11 -1.77
N LEU A 318 0.10 15.36 -2.04
CA LEU A 318 -0.88 15.67 -3.09
C LEU A 318 -0.33 15.37 -4.48
N TYR A 319 0.97 15.60 -4.69
CA TYR A 319 1.66 15.18 -5.92
C TYR A 319 1.74 13.66 -6.07
N GLN A 320 1.64 12.90 -4.96
CA GLN A 320 1.56 11.44 -4.97
C GLN A 320 0.13 10.91 -5.16
N ASN A 321 -0.84 11.80 -5.44
CA ASN A 321 -2.28 11.47 -5.49
C ASN A 321 -2.78 10.80 -4.19
N ARG A 322 -2.23 11.22 -3.05
CA ARG A 322 -2.61 10.77 -1.71
C ARG A 322 -3.06 11.97 -0.87
N PHE A 323 -3.71 11.67 0.24
CA PHE A 323 -4.15 12.64 1.23
C PHE A 323 -3.12 12.79 2.36
N THR A 324 -3.41 13.61 3.35
CA THR A 324 -2.56 13.79 4.51
C THR A 324 -2.40 12.46 5.25
N PRO A 325 -1.16 12.05 5.59
CA PRO A 325 -0.92 10.87 6.39
C PRO A 325 -1.76 10.84 7.67
N PRO A 326 -2.41 9.71 8.02
CA PRO A 326 -3.33 9.65 9.16
C PRO A 326 -2.63 9.91 10.49
N CYS A 327 -1.34 9.57 10.60
CA CYS A 327 -0.51 9.90 11.77
C CYS A 327 -0.28 11.42 11.89
N CYS A 328 -0.19 12.15 10.77
CA CYS A 328 -0.08 13.60 10.75
C CYS A 328 -1.39 14.26 11.15
N ILE A 329 -2.53 13.77 10.64
CA ILE A 329 -3.85 14.23 11.10
C ILE A 329 -4.02 13.99 12.60
N SER A 330 -3.69 12.80 13.11
CA SER A 330 -3.72 12.51 14.54
C SER A 330 -2.82 13.45 15.36
N GLY A 331 -1.61 13.75 14.86
CA GLY A 331 -0.72 14.73 15.46
C GLY A 331 -1.31 16.14 15.47
N LEU A 332 -1.87 16.60 14.35
CA LEU A 332 -2.50 17.93 14.24
C LEU A 332 -3.67 18.09 15.20
N ARG A 333 -4.51 17.07 15.38
CA ARG A 333 -5.58 17.09 16.40
C ARG A 333 -5.03 17.31 17.80
N LYS A 334 -3.93 16.63 18.16
CA LYS A 334 -3.27 16.81 19.47
C LYS A 334 -2.71 18.23 19.64
N VAL A 335 -2.12 18.81 18.60
CA VAL A 335 -1.66 20.21 18.66
C VAL A 335 -2.85 21.16 18.79
N ALA A 336 -3.92 20.94 18.03
CA ALA A 336 -5.12 21.76 18.07
C ALA A 336 -5.75 21.76 19.47
N HIS A 337 -5.98 20.57 20.04
CA HIS A 337 -6.50 20.43 21.42
C HIS A 337 -5.63 21.17 22.43
N HIS A 338 -4.31 20.98 22.37
CA HIS A 338 -3.39 21.68 23.27
C HIS A 338 -3.46 23.20 23.13
N VAL A 339 -3.56 23.72 21.90
CA VAL A 339 -3.70 25.16 21.67
C VAL A 339 -5.03 25.66 22.22
N PHE A 340 -6.15 24.94 21.98
CA PHE A 340 -7.46 25.32 22.50
C PHE A 340 -7.45 25.41 24.03
N ASP A 341 -6.92 24.39 24.71
CA ASP A 341 -6.78 24.37 26.17
C ASP A 341 -5.99 25.59 26.67
N LYS A 342 -4.84 25.88 26.03
CA LYS A 342 -3.97 27.00 26.45
C LYS A 342 -4.57 28.38 26.19
N LEU A 343 -5.41 28.53 25.17
CA LEU A 343 -6.11 29.79 24.91
C LEU A 343 -7.29 29.97 25.87
N GLU A 344 -8.04 28.90 26.15
CA GLU A 344 -9.19 28.91 27.07
C GLU A 344 -8.75 29.17 28.52
N GLU A 345 -7.65 28.56 28.97
CA GLU A 345 -7.08 28.74 30.32
C GLU A 345 -6.82 30.22 30.67
N VAL A 346 -6.41 31.02 29.69
CA VAL A 346 -6.09 32.46 29.87
C VAL A 346 -7.19 33.38 29.32
N GLY A 347 -8.31 32.81 28.87
CA GLY A 347 -9.45 33.56 28.35
C GLY A 347 -9.15 34.35 27.08
N ILE A 348 -8.33 33.83 26.17
CA ILE A 348 -8.16 34.40 24.82
C ILE A 348 -9.34 33.99 23.95
N ARG A 349 -10.03 34.97 23.36
CA ARG A 349 -11.11 34.70 22.40
C ARG A 349 -10.52 34.21 21.09
N TYR A 350 -10.94 33.02 20.67
CA TYR A 350 -10.52 32.40 19.42
C TYR A 350 -11.72 31.84 18.66
N TRP A 351 -11.52 31.53 17.38
CA TRP A 351 -12.48 30.83 16.54
C TRP A 351 -11.76 29.98 15.49
N LEU A 352 -12.40 28.91 15.02
CA LEU A 352 -11.91 28.18 13.86
C LEU A 352 -11.91 29.05 12.61
N GLU A 353 -10.87 28.92 11.80
CA GLU A 353 -10.65 29.76 10.63
C GLU A 353 -10.34 28.93 9.38
N SER A 354 -10.62 29.49 8.20
CA SER A 354 -10.18 28.96 6.90
C SER A 354 -10.49 27.46 6.70
N GLY A 355 -9.50 26.65 6.31
CA GLY A 355 -9.67 25.22 6.04
C GLY A 355 -10.12 24.40 7.26
N SER A 356 -9.77 24.85 8.47
CA SER A 356 -10.20 24.18 9.70
C SER A 356 -11.69 24.36 9.96
N LEU A 357 -12.24 25.57 9.72
CA LEU A 357 -13.68 25.80 9.81
C LEU A 357 -14.44 25.06 8.69
N LEU A 358 -13.88 25.01 7.48
CA LEU A 358 -14.46 24.25 6.36
C LEU A 358 -14.51 22.74 6.65
N GLY A 359 -13.45 22.19 7.23
CA GLY A 359 -13.38 20.80 7.66
C GLY A 359 -14.37 20.48 8.78
N ALA A 360 -14.47 21.36 9.79
CA ALA A 360 -15.48 21.24 10.84
C ALA A 360 -16.90 21.16 10.25
N MET A 361 -17.23 22.05 9.32
CA MET A 361 -18.55 22.09 8.67
C MET A 361 -18.84 20.87 7.79
N ARG A 362 -17.83 20.29 7.14
CA ARG A 362 -18.01 19.14 6.22
C ARG A 362 -18.05 17.79 6.94
N ASN A 363 -17.14 17.57 7.88
CA ASN A 363 -16.90 16.25 8.46
C ASN A 363 -16.49 16.29 9.93
N GLY A 364 -16.69 17.42 10.62
CA GLY A 364 -16.36 17.57 12.04
C GLY A 364 -14.87 17.45 12.36
N ASP A 365 -13.99 17.62 11.37
CA ASP A 365 -12.56 17.30 11.50
C ASP A 365 -11.69 18.07 10.50
N ILE A 366 -10.38 17.89 10.57
CA ILE A 366 -9.42 18.42 9.59
C ILE A 366 -9.74 17.84 8.21
N LEU A 367 -9.71 18.68 7.16
CA LEU A 367 -9.89 18.21 5.79
C LEU A 367 -8.81 17.17 5.44
N PRO A 368 -9.13 16.08 4.72
CA PRO A 368 -8.19 14.99 4.47
C PRO A 368 -6.90 15.42 3.76
N TRP A 369 -6.90 16.53 3.03
CA TRP A 369 -5.73 17.06 2.30
C TRP A 369 -4.99 18.19 3.03
N ASP A 370 -5.53 18.71 4.13
CA ASP A 370 -4.92 19.82 4.87
C ASP A 370 -3.70 19.36 5.68
N HIS A 371 -2.72 20.24 5.80
CA HIS A 371 -1.43 19.98 6.46
C HIS A 371 -1.23 20.79 7.75
N GLU A 372 -2.19 21.64 8.09
CA GLU A 372 -2.16 22.52 9.25
C GLU A 372 -3.57 22.81 9.75
N VAL A 373 -3.66 23.29 10.99
CA VAL A 373 -4.90 23.81 11.58
C VAL A 373 -4.76 25.33 11.69
N GLN A 374 -5.83 26.06 11.45
CA GLN A 374 -5.83 27.52 11.46
C GLN A 374 -6.95 28.02 12.38
N ILE A 375 -6.59 28.93 13.28
CA ILE A 375 -7.54 29.61 14.16
C ILE A 375 -7.31 31.12 14.13
N GLY A 376 -8.40 31.88 14.23
CA GLY A 376 -8.37 33.31 14.46
C GLY A 376 -8.41 33.61 15.95
N VAL A 377 -7.73 34.68 16.38
CA VAL A 377 -7.78 35.20 17.75
C VAL A 377 -7.95 36.72 17.74
N ASN A 378 -8.51 37.26 18.81
CA ASN A 378 -8.46 38.70 19.03
C ASN A 378 -7.03 39.12 19.40
N ARG A 379 -6.43 40.03 18.62
CA ARG A 379 -5.07 40.53 18.81
C ARG A 379 -4.88 41.16 20.20
N ASP A 380 -5.89 41.84 20.70
CA ASP A 380 -5.81 42.57 21.97
C ASP A 380 -5.82 41.61 23.18
N ASP A 381 -6.14 40.32 22.97
CA ASP A 381 -6.07 39.31 24.02
C ASP A 381 -4.71 38.59 24.07
N LEU A 382 -3.80 38.80 23.10
CA LEU A 382 -2.54 38.05 22.99
C LEU A 382 -1.65 38.16 24.25
N GLU A 383 -1.66 39.32 24.90
CA GLU A 383 -0.89 39.60 26.11
C GLU A 383 -1.30 38.74 27.32
N ARG A 384 -2.46 38.06 27.25
CA ARG A 384 -2.92 37.16 28.31
C ARG A 384 -2.13 35.85 28.36
N SER A 385 -1.48 35.46 27.26
CA SER A 385 -0.70 34.23 27.18
C SER A 385 0.80 34.52 27.30
N SER A 386 1.40 34.06 28.39
CA SER A 386 2.85 34.13 28.58
C SER A 386 3.63 33.37 27.51
N TRP A 387 3.04 32.32 26.91
CA TRP A 387 3.65 31.58 25.80
C TRP A 387 3.70 32.40 24.52
N LEU A 388 2.62 33.13 24.19
CA LEU A 388 2.58 33.99 23.02
C LEU A 388 3.54 35.18 23.18
N ILE A 389 3.59 35.81 24.35
CA ILE A 389 4.55 36.88 24.66
C ILE A 389 5.99 36.38 24.47
N GLN A 390 6.36 35.26 25.09
CA GLN A 390 7.72 34.71 24.95
C GLN A 390 8.04 34.32 23.50
N ALA A 391 7.04 33.82 22.76
CA ALA A 391 7.17 33.43 21.37
C ALA A 391 7.38 34.61 20.40
N MET A 392 7.12 35.86 20.82
CA MET A 392 7.34 37.06 20.01
C MET A 392 8.81 37.25 19.66
N ASP A 393 9.71 37.02 20.64
CA ASP A 393 11.14 37.26 20.49
C ASP A 393 11.88 36.02 19.96
N LYS A 394 11.50 34.83 20.45
CA LYS A 394 12.17 33.57 20.10
C LYS A 394 11.25 32.36 20.22
N PRO A 395 11.53 31.26 19.50
CA PRO A 395 10.82 30.01 19.73
C PRO A 395 10.96 29.54 21.20
N VAL A 396 9.84 29.23 21.84
CA VAL A 396 9.76 28.72 23.22
C VAL A 396 9.11 27.34 23.23
N VAL A 397 9.56 26.48 24.15
CA VAL A 397 8.98 25.16 24.35
C VAL A 397 8.26 25.15 25.68
N ASP A 398 6.99 24.78 25.66
CA ASP A 398 6.19 24.72 26.88
C ASP A 398 6.44 23.46 27.70
N ASN A 399 5.79 23.37 28.85
CA ASN A 399 5.92 22.28 29.80
C ASN A 399 5.49 20.91 29.24
N HIS A 400 4.72 20.89 28.14
CA HIS A 400 4.27 19.68 27.48
C HIS A 400 5.13 19.35 26.25
N GLY A 401 6.10 20.20 25.89
CA GLY A 401 7.05 20.02 24.80
C GLY A 401 6.59 20.57 23.44
N PHE A 402 5.46 21.29 23.38
CA PHE A 402 5.04 21.97 22.15
C PHE A 402 5.86 23.23 21.94
N VAL A 403 6.11 23.59 20.67
CA VAL A 403 6.97 24.72 20.32
C VAL A 403 6.13 25.89 19.83
N TRP A 404 6.14 26.98 20.57
CA TRP A 404 5.46 28.23 20.23
C TRP A 404 6.47 29.18 19.60
N LYS A 405 6.12 29.80 18.47
CA LYS A 405 6.99 30.79 17.80
C LYS A 405 6.18 31.77 16.98
N LYS A 406 6.66 33.01 16.86
CA LYS A 406 6.17 33.95 15.85
C LYS A 406 6.66 33.54 14.46
N ALA A 407 5.80 33.67 13.46
CA ALA A 407 6.19 33.47 12.06
C ALA A 407 7.13 34.60 11.62
N ILE A 408 8.17 34.25 10.84
CA ILE A 408 9.15 35.22 10.33
C ILE A 408 8.47 36.24 9.41
N GLU A 409 7.53 35.75 8.61
CA GLU A 409 6.71 36.56 7.74
C GLU A 409 5.31 36.65 8.38
N GLY A 410 4.85 37.89 8.57
CA GLY A 410 3.48 38.41 8.79
C GLY A 410 2.75 38.04 10.03
N GLU A 411 3.31 38.40 11.17
CA GLU A 411 2.49 38.79 12.32
C GLU A 411 1.45 37.73 12.75
N PHE A 412 1.83 36.45 12.70
CA PHE A 412 1.04 35.35 13.22
C PHE A 412 1.91 34.36 14.00
N PHE A 413 1.31 33.50 14.82
CA PHE A 413 2.02 32.54 15.65
C PHE A 413 1.84 31.12 15.13
N LYS A 414 2.84 30.27 15.38
CA LYS A 414 2.84 28.85 15.05
C LYS A 414 3.07 28.06 16.33
N VAL A 415 2.23 27.05 16.55
CA VAL A 415 2.43 26.05 17.59
C VAL A 415 2.72 24.72 16.92
N GLN A 416 3.89 24.14 17.20
CA GLN A 416 4.35 22.91 16.57
C GLN A 416 4.28 21.73 17.54
N TYR A 417 4.05 20.53 17.00
CA TYR A 417 3.87 19.33 17.80
C TYR A 417 5.07 19.05 18.71
N SER A 418 6.30 19.14 18.19
CA SER A 418 7.52 19.07 19.00
C SER A 418 8.69 19.77 18.29
N LYS A 419 9.87 19.78 18.93
CA LYS A 419 11.12 20.26 18.31
C LYS A 419 11.48 19.53 17.02
N VAL A 420 11.09 18.25 16.91
CA VAL A 420 11.40 17.38 15.76
C VAL A 420 10.19 17.30 14.82
N ASN A 421 8.98 17.22 15.35
CA ASN A 421 7.76 17.09 14.58
C ASN A 421 7.09 18.45 14.36
N HIS A 422 7.20 18.98 13.13
CA HIS A 422 6.72 20.32 12.78
C HIS A 422 5.28 20.35 12.23
N LEU A 423 4.40 19.42 12.62
CA LEU A 423 2.95 19.60 12.43
C LEU A 423 2.50 20.82 13.21
N THR A 424 1.69 21.69 12.59
CA THR A 424 1.52 23.08 13.05
C THR A 424 0.05 23.49 13.15
N VAL A 425 -0.28 24.20 14.23
CA VAL A 425 -1.46 25.07 14.33
C VAL A 425 -1.00 26.51 14.15
N ASN A 426 -1.63 27.24 13.22
CA ASN A 426 -1.41 28.66 13.01
C ASN A 426 -2.45 29.47 13.79
N ILE A 427 -1.98 30.42 14.59
CA ILE A 427 -2.80 31.35 15.37
C ILE A 427 -2.72 32.72 14.69
N LEU A 428 -3.85 33.19 14.18
CA LEU A 428 -3.97 34.36 13.32
C LEU A 428 -4.61 35.53 14.09
N PRO A 429 -3.84 36.58 14.43
CA PRO A 429 -4.39 37.75 15.11
C PRO A 429 -5.26 38.62 14.21
N PHE A 430 -6.42 39.02 14.72
CA PHE A 430 -7.32 40.00 14.11
C PHE A 430 -7.69 41.10 15.11
N TYR A 431 -7.95 42.30 14.61
CA TYR A 431 -8.43 43.43 15.40
C TYR A 431 -9.66 44.07 14.77
N ALA A 432 -10.56 44.60 15.60
CA ALA A 432 -11.77 45.26 15.13
C ALA A 432 -11.46 46.70 14.68
N LYS A 433 -11.96 47.09 13.51
CA LYS A 433 -11.93 48.47 13.02
C LYS A 433 -13.16 48.73 12.16
N ASN A 434 -13.95 49.74 12.53
CA ASN A 434 -15.14 50.17 11.80
C ASN A 434 -16.15 49.03 11.50
N GLY A 435 -16.36 48.10 12.44
CA GLY A 435 -17.29 46.98 12.28
C GLY A 435 -16.77 45.82 11.41
N SER A 436 -15.49 45.84 11.05
CA SER A 436 -14.80 44.75 10.36
C SER A 436 -13.65 44.21 11.21
N MET A 437 -13.44 42.89 11.15
CA MET A 437 -12.25 42.24 11.67
C MET A 437 -11.17 42.27 10.60
N LEU A 438 -10.13 43.05 10.87
CA LEU A 438 -8.96 43.19 10.03
C LEU A 438 -7.84 42.28 10.53
N ARG A 439 -7.13 41.66 9.60
CA ARG A 439 -5.98 40.83 9.93
C ARG A 439 -4.73 41.69 10.15
N ASP A 440 -3.85 41.24 11.05
CA ASP A 440 -2.55 41.90 11.28
C ASP A 440 -1.51 41.54 10.19
N ALA A 441 -1.59 40.33 9.63
CA ALA A 441 -0.76 39.82 8.53
C ALA A 441 -1.26 40.29 7.15
N TRP A 442 -0.42 40.41 6.11
CA TRP A 442 -0.88 40.83 4.76
C TRP A 442 -0.84 39.74 3.66
N PHE A 443 -0.09 38.64 3.80
CA PHE A 443 0.10 37.62 2.72
C PHE A 443 -0.71 36.33 2.84
N LEU A 444 -1.47 36.08 3.92
CA LEU A 444 -2.35 34.91 3.98
C LEU A 444 -3.56 35.13 3.05
N ASN A 445 -4.14 34.07 2.47
CA ASN A 445 -5.33 34.19 1.60
C ASN A 445 -6.63 34.50 2.38
N ASN A 446 -6.54 34.89 3.66
CA ASN A 446 -7.70 35.14 4.52
C ASN A 446 -8.24 36.56 4.34
N LYS A 447 -9.45 36.69 3.80
CA LYS A 447 -10.12 37.98 3.66
C LYS A 447 -10.55 38.54 5.02
N ASP A 448 -10.53 39.86 5.15
CA ASP A 448 -11.21 40.58 6.22
C ASP A 448 -12.71 40.25 6.20
N PHE A 449 -13.38 40.37 7.34
CA PHE A 449 -14.79 39.99 7.45
C PHE A 449 -15.57 40.87 8.44
N PRO A 450 -16.89 41.02 8.27
CA PRO A 450 -17.74 41.76 9.19
C PRO A 450 -17.66 41.21 10.63
N GLU A 451 -17.50 42.10 11.60
CA GLU A 451 -17.35 41.75 13.02
C GLU A 451 -18.59 41.02 13.58
N GLN A 452 -19.77 41.26 13.00
CA GLN A 452 -21.04 40.61 13.37
C GLN A 452 -20.96 39.08 13.36
N PHE A 453 -20.05 38.49 12.57
CA PHE A 453 -19.85 37.03 12.54
C PHE A 453 -19.31 36.49 13.87
N LEU A 454 -18.76 37.34 14.75
CA LEU A 454 -18.24 36.95 16.07
C LEU A 454 -19.18 37.37 17.23
N HIS A 455 -20.31 38.02 16.94
CA HIS A 455 -21.20 38.59 17.97
C HIS A 455 -22.65 38.10 17.80
N PRO A 456 -23.06 37.04 18.51
CA PRO A 456 -22.22 36.12 19.28
C PRO A 456 -21.51 35.11 18.38
N MET A 457 -20.39 34.55 18.86
CA MET A 457 -19.82 33.35 18.26
C MET A 457 -20.75 32.15 18.44
N SER A 458 -20.67 31.19 17.52
CA SER A 458 -21.33 29.89 17.63
C SER A 458 -20.33 28.83 18.12
N SER A 459 -20.78 27.58 18.24
CA SER A 459 -19.94 26.42 18.52
C SER A 459 -20.15 25.33 17.47
N ILE A 460 -19.08 24.63 17.10
CA ILE A 460 -19.08 23.53 16.14
C ILE A 460 -18.19 22.38 16.62
N GLU A 461 -18.53 21.16 16.22
CA GLU A 461 -17.66 20.00 16.43
C GLU A 461 -16.43 20.08 15.52
N PHE A 462 -15.25 19.97 16.10
CA PHE A 462 -14.00 19.85 15.36
C PHE A 462 -13.02 18.95 16.09
N ALA A 463 -12.52 17.93 15.39
CA ALA A 463 -11.58 16.95 15.93
C ALA A 463 -12.09 16.30 17.23
N GLY A 464 -13.40 16.03 17.31
CA GLY A 464 -14.06 15.36 18.45
C GLY A 464 -14.34 16.25 19.66
N ARG A 465 -14.28 17.58 19.54
CA ARG A 465 -14.62 18.53 20.61
C ARG A 465 -15.44 19.70 20.06
N GLN A 466 -16.35 20.24 20.88
CA GLN A 466 -17.02 21.51 20.62
C GLN A 466 -16.06 22.68 20.81
N VAL A 467 -15.88 23.51 19.78
CA VAL A 467 -15.00 24.68 19.80
C VAL A 467 -15.73 25.93 19.28
N PRO A 468 -15.29 27.14 19.67
CA PRO A 468 -15.85 28.39 19.15
C PRO A 468 -15.64 28.53 17.63
N CYS A 469 -16.63 29.09 16.96
CA CYS A 469 -16.59 29.41 15.54
C CYS A 469 -17.41 30.67 15.24
N PRO A 470 -17.23 31.29 14.05
CA PRO A 470 -18.12 32.35 13.62
C PRO A 470 -19.57 31.87 13.55
N ASN A 471 -20.54 32.74 13.85
CA ASN A 471 -21.95 32.47 13.54
C ASN A 471 -22.17 32.43 12.02
N ASN A 472 -23.33 31.93 11.59
CA ASN A 472 -23.68 31.87 10.15
C ASN A 472 -22.54 31.27 9.29
N ILE A 473 -22.00 30.13 9.73
CA ILE A 473 -20.75 29.52 9.21
C ILE A 473 -20.74 29.40 7.68
N ARG A 474 -21.88 29.05 7.07
CA ARG A 474 -22.00 28.95 5.60
C ARG A 474 -21.70 30.29 4.94
N ASP A 475 -22.36 31.36 5.37
CA ASP A 475 -22.18 32.69 4.79
C ASP A 475 -20.75 33.19 5.02
N PHE A 476 -20.18 32.90 6.20
CA PHE A 476 -18.78 33.21 6.49
C PHE A 476 -17.81 32.50 5.53
N LEU A 477 -17.98 31.20 5.31
CA LEU A 477 -17.14 30.41 4.42
C LEU A 477 -17.31 30.81 2.94
N GLU A 478 -18.55 31.05 2.50
CA GLU A 478 -18.83 31.47 1.12
C GLU A 478 -18.29 32.88 0.82
N LEU A 479 -18.29 33.79 1.82
CA LEU A 479 -17.64 35.10 1.73
C LEU A 479 -16.13 34.97 1.54
N LYS A 480 -15.48 34.10 2.32
CA LYS A 480 -14.03 33.92 2.28
C LYS A 480 -13.57 33.24 1.00
N TYR A 481 -14.27 32.19 0.59
CA TYR A 481 -13.95 31.40 -0.59
C TYR A 481 -14.86 31.77 -1.76
N PHE A 482 -15.85 30.91 -2.02
CA PHE A 482 -16.85 31.04 -3.07
C PHE A 482 -18.13 30.31 -2.65
N ARG A 483 -19.25 30.64 -3.29
CA ARG A 483 -20.55 30.01 -3.03
C ARG A 483 -20.50 28.50 -3.30
N GLY A 484 -20.96 27.68 -2.36
CA GLY A 484 -20.95 26.22 -2.50
C GLY A 484 -19.61 25.55 -2.20
N VAL A 485 -18.66 26.25 -1.57
CA VAL A 485 -17.36 25.69 -1.14
C VAL A 485 -17.50 24.52 -0.17
N ILE A 486 -18.57 24.50 0.65
CA ILE A 486 -18.84 23.42 1.60
C ILE A 486 -19.14 22.13 0.85
N GLU A 487 -19.90 22.18 -0.23
CA GLU A 487 -20.24 21.02 -1.04
C GLU A 487 -19.10 20.62 -1.98
N ASN A 488 -18.40 21.61 -2.55
CA ASN A 488 -17.39 21.43 -3.59
C ASN A 488 -16.04 22.09 -3.23
N PRO A 489 -15.30 21.55 -2.25
CA PRO A 489 -14.01 22.11 -1.87
C PRO A 489 -12.97 21.80 -2.95
N GLU A 490 -12.16 22.81 -3.27
CA GLU A 490 -11.04 22.66 -4.18
C GLU A 490 -9.79 22.17 -3.43
N LEU A 491 -9.02 21.28 -4.06
CA LEU A 491 -7.71 20.91 -3.54
C LEU A 491 -6.73 22.09 -3.70
N PRO A 492 -5.79 22.26 -2.75
CA PRO A 492 -4.73 23.26 -2.88
C PRO A 492 -3.92 23.03 -4.17
N GLY A 493 -3.91 24.05 -5.03
CA GLY A 493 -3.25 24.01 -6.33
C GLY A 493 -4.05 23.25 -7.39
N LYS A 494 -4.16 23.80 -8.60
CA LYS A 494 -4.66 23.06 -9.77
C LYS A 494 -3.61 22.02 -10.17
N ILE A 495 -3.59 20.87 -9.49
CA ILE A 495 -2.70 19.76 -9.86
C ILE A 495 -3.34 19.05 -11.07
N SER A 496 -2.94 19.43 -12.27
CA SER A 496 -3.28 18.66 -13.46
C SER A 496 -2.45 17.38 -13.47
N PHE A 497 -3.07 16.24 -13.18
CA PHE A 497 -2.44 14.90 -13.26
C PHE A 497 -2.12 14.44 -14.70
N GLN A 498 -2.16 15.33 -15.69
CA GLN A 498 -1.76 15.04 -17.06
C GLN A 498 -0.23 15.07 -17.17
N GLY A 499 0.45 13.94 -16.91
CA GLY A 499 1.86 13.84 -17.28
C GLY A 499 2.69 12.69 -16.68
N PHE A 500 2.23 12.00 -15.62
CA PHE A 500 3.06 11.01 -14.91
C PHE A 500 2.46 9.60 -14.84
N LEU A 501 1.60 9.24 -15.78
CA LEU A 501 1.13 7.85 -15.96
C LEU A 501 1.51 7.38 -17.36
N HIS A 502 2.75 6.92 -17.50
CA HIS A 502 3.17 6.03 -18.59
C HIS A 502 3.93 4.85 -18.00
#